data_AF-A0A0Q9J9Y3-F1
#
_entry.id   AF-A0A0Q9J9Y3-F1
#
_cell.length_a   1.000
_cell.length_b   1.000
_cell.length_c   1.000
_cell.angle_alpha   90.00
_cell.angle_beta   90.00
_cell.angle_gamma   90.00
#
_symmetry.space_group_name_H-M   'P 1'
#
loop_
_entity.id
_entity.type
_entity.pdbx_description
1 polymer ?
#
loop_
_entity_poly.entity_id
_entity_poly.type
_entity_poly.pdbx_seq_one_letter_code
_entity_poly.pdbx_strand_id
1 'polypeptide(L)'
;MQPPALTSFRHRLVSGAFLAGSFVKTPSPHATEILGNSGFDFIVVDQEHAPFDRGTTDLVLLAARAAGIAGVVRVPTLASDAIQASLDCGAVGILAPHVASVADAEALVAACRYRGGKRGFSGVTRAGRYGGSKMWDLVDAADAAVATIAMIEDPSALDQIDAILAVEGLDAVFIGRGDLTVAFGAPTRDAPAVRDAVDAILKAAKKAGKPVCVMTDNGEESASFAERGASAFILSSDQGFLRKAASETLAQMQIARSRVENPGSR
;
A
#
# COMPACT_ATOMS: atom_id res chain seq x y z
N MET A 1 18.88 8.15 -23.49
CA MET A 1 19.22 8.71 -22.16
C MET A 1 18.41 7.96 -21.13
N GLN A 2 19.06 7.28 -20.20
CA GLN A 2 18.39 6.70 -19.05
C GLN A 2 17.80 7.87 -18.24
N PRO A 3 16.50 7.92 -17.92
CA PRO A 3 15.99 8.95 -17.02
C PRO A 3 16.85 8.91 -15.74
N PRO A 4 17.15 10.06 -15.12
CA PRO A 4 17.91 10.09 -13.88
C PRO A 4 17.28 9.08 -12.92
N ALA A 5 18.11 8.26 -12.28
CA ALA A 5 17.61 7.19 -11.41
C ALA A 5 16.73 7.82 -10.33
N LEU A 6 15.41 7.76 -10.54
CA LEU A 6 14.44 8.13 -9.53
C LEU A 6 14.79 7.29 -8.30
N THR A 7 15.02 7.97 -7.19
CA THR A 7 15.24 7.33 -5.88
C THR A 7 14.18 6.25 -5.69
N SER A 8 14.60 5.03 -5.33
CA SER A 8 13.68 3.89 -5.26
C SER A 8 12.54 4.15 -4.28
N PHE A 9 11.38 3.53 -4.53
CA PHE A 9 10.23 3.63 -3.63
C PHE A 9 10.59 3.30 -2.19
N ARG A 10 11.28 2.17 -1.96
CA ARG A 10 11.74 1.75 -0.63
C ARG A 10 12.61 2.82 0.04
N HIS A 11 13.53 3.44 -0.68
CA HIS A 11 14.36 4.50 -0.10
C HIS A 11 13.51 5.71 0.30
N ARG A 12 12.60 6.18 -0.57
CA ARG A 12 11.69 7.29 -0.23
C ARG A 12 10.83 6.94 0.99
N LEU A 13 10.27 5.75 1.02
CA LEU A 13 9.47 5.24 2.14
C LEU A 13 10.26 5.24 3.45
N VAL A 14 11.41 4.56 3.49
CA VAL A 14 12.27 4.45 4.68
C VAL A 14 12.82 5.80 5.15
N SER A 15 13.04 6.75 4.22
CA SER A 15 13.46 8.12 4.57
C SER A 15 12.36 8.98 5.21
N GLY A 16 11.12 8.47 5.29
CA GLY A 16 9.98 9.23 5.78
C GLY A 16 9.52 10.33 4.82
N ALA A 17 9.78 10.18 3.51
CA ALA A 17 9.25 11.09 2.51
C ALA A 17 7.71 11.13 2.59
N PHE A 18 7.11 12.30 2.35
CA PHE A 18 5.66 12.45 2.27
C PHE A 18 5.17 11.87 0.94
N LEU A 19 4.52 10.70 0.98
CA LEU A 19 4.10 9.93 -0.20
C LEU A 19 2.58 9.86 -0.31
N ALA A 20 2.04 10.20 -1.48
CA ALA A 20 0.63 10.05 -1.79
C ALA A 20 0.37 8.80 -2.64
N GLY A 21 -0.51 7.93 -2.16
CA GLY A 21 -0.87 6.68 -2.81
C GLY A 21 -2.37 6.43 -2.90
N SER A 22 -2.73 5.40 -3.66
CA SER A 22 -4.11 4.92 -3.78
C SER A 22 -4.14 3.39 -3.84
N PHE A 23 -5.18 2.79 -3.27
CA PHE A 23 -5.52 1.42 -3.63
C PHE A 23 -5.99 1.38 -5.10
N VAL A 24 -5.73 0.25 -5.75
CA VAL A 24 -6.35 -0.13 -7.02
C VAL A 24 -7.08 -1.44 -6.79
N LYS A 25 -8.41 -1.39 -6.94
CA LYS A 25 -9.34 -2.49 -6.65
C LYS A 25 -10.07 -2.98 -7.90
N THR A 26 -9.97 -2.27 -9.02
CA THR A 26 -10.49 -2.73 -10.32
C THR A 26 -9.34 -3.35 -11.12
N PRO A 27 -9.45 -4.59 -11.63
CA PRO A 27 -8.39 -5.29 -12.37
C PRO A 27 -8.23 -4.74 -13.78
N SER A 28 -7.80 -3.48 -13.88
CA SER A 28 -7.58 -2.72 -15.11
C SER A 28 -6.35 -1.82 -14.98
N PRO A 29 -5.51 -1.71 -16.02
CA PRO A 29 -4.37 -0.80 -16.01
C PRO A 29 -4.78 0.68 -16.08
N HIS A 30 -5.99 1.01 -16.56
CA HIS A 30 -6.40 2.39 -16.82
C HIS A 30 -6.35 3.26 -15.57
N ALA A 31 -6.84 2.75 -14.44
CA ALA A 31 -6.82 3.50 -13.18
C ALA A 31 -5.38 3.86 -12.76
N THR A 32 -4.43 2.95 -13.00
CA THR A 32 -3.02 3.17 -12.64
C THR A 32 -2.37 4.24 -13.50
N GLU A 33 -2.65 4.24 -14.81
CA GLU A 33 -2.17 5.29 -15.72
C GLU A 33 -2.77 6.66 -15.36
N ILE A 34 -4.07 6.71 -15.07
CA ILE A 34 -4.75 7.94 -14.63
C ILE A 34 -4.12 8.47 -13.33
N LEU A 35 -3.93 7.60 -12.33
CA LEU A 35 -3.32 7.97 -11.05
C LEU A 35 -1.88 8.46 -11.23
N GLY A 36 -1.07 7.79 -12.04
CA GLY A 36 0.31 8.21 -12.30
C GLY A 36 0.39 9.56 -13.01
N ASN A 37 -0.45 9.79 -14.02
CA ASN A 37 -0.54 11.08 -14.70
C ASN A 37 -1.12 12.20 -13.80
N SER A 38 -1.82 11.83 -12.73
CA SER A 38 -2.32 12.76 -11.72
C SER A 38 -1.28 13.13 -10.65
N GLY A 39 -0.09 12.50 -10.67
CA GLY A 39 1.01 12.82 -9.77
C GLY A 39 1.03 12.02 -8.47
N PHE A 40 0.34 10.87 -8.39
CA PHE A 40 0.50 9.95 -7.26
C PHE A 40 1.92 9.36 -7.23
N ASP A 41 2.44 9.05 -6.05
CA ASP A 41 3.77 8.44 -5.88
C ASP A 41 3.75 6.92 -6.04
N PHE A 42 2.65 6.30 -5.61
CA PHE A 42 2.51 4.85 -5.62
C PHE A 42 1.05 4.39 -5.71
N ILE A 43 0.87 3.14 -6.10
CA ILE A 43 -0.40 2.41 -5.97
C ILE A 43 -0.20 1.17 -5.11
N VAL A 44 -1.30 0.70 -4.53
CA VAL A 44 -1.40 -0.62 -3.90
C VAL A 44 -2.40 -1.46 -4.67
N VAL A 45 -1.92 -2.46 -5.40
CA VAL A 45 -2.76 -3.49 -6.05
C VAL A 45 -3.32 -4.37 -4.95
N ASP A 46 -4.63 -4.40 -4.82
CA ASP A 46 -5.31 -5.08 -3.72
C ASP A 46 -5.71 -6.51 -4.11
N GLN A 47 -4.89 -7.51 -3.79
CA GLN A 47 -5.24 -8.91 -4.02
C GLN A 47 -6.06 -9.54 -2.89
N GLU A 48 -6.24 -8.84 -1.77
CA GLU A 48 -6.95 -9.37 -0.60
C GLU A 48 -8.46 -9.11 -0.68
N HIS A 49 -8.85 -7.91 -1.13
CA HIS A 49 -10.26 -7.51 -1.19
C HIS A 49 -10.68 -7.04 -2.59
N ALA A 50 -9.95 -7.42 -3.63
CA ALA A 50 -10.31 -7.16 -5.01
C ALA A 50 -9.95 -8.36 -5.91
N PRO A 51 -10.64 -8.51 -7.06
CA PRO A 51 -10.56 -9.71 -7.89
C PRO A 51 -9.33 -9.69 -8.81
N PHE A 52 -8.14 -9.58 -8.22
CA PHE A 52 -6.88 -9.65 -8.94
C PHE A 52 -6.38 -11.09 -9.02
N ASP A 53 -5.96 -11.47 -10.22
CA ASP A 53 -5.15 -12.65 -10.47
C ASP A 53 -3.73 -12.24 -10.86
N ARG A 54 -2.88 -13.22 -11.15
CA ARG A 54 -1.49 -12.96 -11.55
C ARG A 54 -1.39 -12.16 -12.86
N GLY A 55 -2.26 -12.41 -13.83
CA GLY A 55 -2.22 -11.76 -15.14
C GLY A 55 -2.60 -10.28 -15.07
N THR A 56 -3.68 -9.98 -14.35
CA THR A 56 -4.16 -8.62 -14.11
C THR A 56 -3.20 -7.83 -13.21
N THR A 57 -2.58 -8.49 -12.22
CA THR A 57 -1.50 -7.90 -11.43
C THR A 57 -0.31 -7.51 -12.30
N ASP A 58 0.14 -8.42 -13.19
CA ASP A 58 1.26 -8.15 -14.12
C ASP A 58 0.97 -6.95 -15.04
N LEU A 59 -0.25 -6.84 -15.56
CA LEU A 59 -0.68 -5.72 -16.40
C LEU A 59 -0.71 -4.39 -15.64
N VAL A 60 -1.24 -4.38 -14.41
CA VAL A 60 -1.29 -3.17 -13.58
C VAL A 60 0.11 -2.71 -13.16
N LEU A 61 1.00 -3.63 -12.79
CA LEU A 61 2.38 -3.28 -12.45
C LEU A 61 3.18 -2.80 -13.67
N LEU A 62 2.88 -3.31 -14.87
CA LEU A 62 3.39 -2.74 -16.11
C LEU A 62 2.92 -1.29 -16.30
N ALA A 63 1.64 -0.99 -16.05
CA ALA A 63 1.10 0.37 -16.14
C ALA A 63 1.76 1.30 -15.12
N ALA A 64 1.96 0.85 -13.86
CA ALA A 64 2.65 1.64 -12.84
C ALA A 64 4.07 2.02 -13.29
N ARG A 65 4.81 1.03 -13.83
CA ARG A 65 6.15 1.26 -14.38
C ARG A 65 6.13 2.25 -15.55
N ALA A 66 5.17 2.12 -16.47
CA ALA A 66 5.04 3.01 -17.63
C ALA A 66 4.71 4.46 -17.21
N ALA A 67 3.88 4.61 -16.17
CA ALA A 67 3.50 5.91 -15.61
C ALA A 67 4.55 6.49 -14.63
N GLY A 68 5.63 5.77 -14.34
CA GLY A 68 6.71 6.25 -13.47
C GLY A 68 6.39 6.26 -11.97
N ILE A 69 5.39 5.49 -11.53
CA ILE A 69 4.97 5.39 -10.13
C ILE A 69 5.30 4.01 -9.54
N ALA A 70 5.36 3.92 -8.21
CA ALA A 70 5.66 2.65 -7.55
C ALA A 70 4.44 1.72 -7.52
N GLY A 71 4.65 0.45 -7.89
CA GLY A 71 3.66 -0.62 -7.76
C GLY A 71 3.89 -1.47 -6.52
N VAL A 72 3.07 -1.28 -5.49
CA VAL A 72 3.03 -2.13 -4.28
C VAL A 72 1.89 -3.13 -4.45
N VAL A 73 2.05 -4.35 -3.93
CA VAL A 73 0.97 -5.34 -3.90
C VAL A 73 0.59 -5.64 -2.46
N ARG A 74 -0.70 -5.49 -2.14
CA ARG A 74 -1.28 -6.12 -0.95
C ARG A 74 -1.59 -7.56 -1.29
N VAL A 75 -0.82 -8.48 -0.72
CA VAL A 75 -0.98 -9.92 -0.94
C VAL A 75 -2.21 -10.44 -0.16
N PRO A 76 -2.87 -11.51 -0.62
CA PRO A 76 -4.05 -12.03 0.09
C PRO A 76 -3.70 -12.75 1.39
N THR A 77 -2.46 -13.24 1.52
CA THR A 77 -1.94 -13.94 2.69
C THR A 77 -0.42 -13.76 2.76
N LEU A 78 0.20 -14.11 3.89
CA LEU A 78 1.66 -14.18 4.08
C LEU A 78 2.33 -15.39 3.38
N ALA A 79 1.61 -16.10 2.51
CA ALA A 79 2.16 -17.26 1.83
C ALA A 79 3.30 -16.86 0.87
N SER A 80 4.42 -17.58 0.95
CA SER A 80 5.63 -17.24 0.19
C SER A 80 5.44 -17.31 -1.34
N ASP A 81 4.53 -18.16 -1.82
CA ASP A 81 4.18 -18.27 -3.24
C ASP A 81 3.40 -17.05 -3.75
N ALA A 82 2.44 -16.53 -2.96
CA ALA A 82 1.71 -15.30 -3.27
C ALA A 82 2.64 -14.07 -3.31
N ILE A 83 3.55 -13.97 -2.33
CA ILE A 83 4.58 -12.92 -2.27
C ILE A 83 5.52 -13.05 -3.48
N GLN A 84 6.05 -14.24 -3.74
CA GLN A 84 6.96 -14.47 -4.88
C GLN A 84 6.28 -14.16 -6.21
N ALA A 85 5.05 -14.60 -6.42
CA ALA A 85 4.30 -14.32 -7.66
C ALA A 85 4.14 -12.83 -7.90
N SER A 86 3.85 -12.05 -6.85
CA SER A 86 3.72 -10.59 -6.92
C SER A 86 5.05 -9.91 -7.24
N LEU A 87 6.14 -10.36 -6.60
CA LEU A 87 7.49 -9.86 -6.88
C LEU A 87 7.97 -10.22 -8.28
N ASP A 88 7.64 -11.39 -8.80
CA ASP A 88 7.96 -11.81 -10.18
C ASP A 88 7.24 -10.94 -11.23
N CYS A 89 6.02 -10.49 -10.92
CA CYS A 89 5.27 -9.51 -11.70
C CYS A 89 5.83 -8.08 -11.58
N GLY A 90 6.92 -7.87 -10.83
CA GLY A 90 7.64 -6.60 -10.76
C GLY A 90 7.18 -5.65 -9.66
N ALA A 91 6.47 -6.15 -8.63
CA ALA A 91 6.13 -5.35 -7.46
C ALA A 91 7.42 -4.84 -6.78
N VAL A 92 7.43 -3.57 -6.39
CA VAL A 92 8.56 -2.93 -5.69
C VAL A 92 8.32 -2.83 -4.18
N GLY A 93 7.17 -3.31 -3.71
CA GLY A 93 6.87 -3.45 -2.30
C GLY A 93 5.76 -4.47 -2.08
N ILE A 94 5.77 -5.08 -0.90
CA ILE A 94 4.75 -6.01 -0.43
C ILE A 94 4.11 -5.41 0.82
N LEU A 95 2.79 -5.27 0.76
CA LEU A 95 1.95 -4.95 1.89
C LEU A 95 1.31 -6.26 2.36
N ALA A 96 1.65 -6.72 3.56
CA ALA A 96 1.14 -7.98 4.07
C ALA A 96 0.03 -7.73 5.11
N PRO A 97 -1.17 -8.29 4.92
CA PRO A 97 -2.24 -8.21 5.89
C PRO A 97 -1.93 -9.07 7.12
N HIS A 98 -2.62 -8.78 8.21
CA HIS A 98 -2.65 -9.61 9.42
C HIS A 98 -1.28 -9.98 10.02
N VAL A 99 -0.33 -9.04 10.08
CA VAL A 99 0.96 -9.27 10.75
C VAL A 99 0.77 -9.06 12.26
N ALA A 100 0.50 -10.15 12.96
CA ALA A 100 0.16 -10.12 14.39
C ALA A 100 1.29 -10.62 15.31
N SER A 101 2.39 -11.10 14.75
CA SER A 101 3.53 -11.63 15.52
C SER A 101 4.90 -11.37 14.91
N VAL A 102 5.94 -11.54 15.73
CA VAL A 102 7.34 -11.47 15.28
C VAL A 102 7.60 -12.47 14.15
N ALA A 103 7.05 -13.69 14.29
CA ALA A 103 7.18 -14.74 13.28
C ALA A 103 6.52 -14.34 11.94
N ASP A 104 5.40 -13.63 11.97
CA ASP A 104 4.74 -13.12 10.76
C ASP A 104 5.60 -12.07 10.05
N ALA A 105 6.18 -11.14 10.81
CA ALA A 105 7.10 -10.13 10.27
C ALA A 105 8.38 -10.76 9.71
N GLU A 106 8.97 -11.73 10.40
CA GLU A 106 10.14 -12.48 9.90
C GLU A 106 9.79 -13.27 8.62
N ALA A 107 8.61 -13.89 8.57
CA ALA A 107 8.13 -14.61 7.39
C ALA A 107 7.95 -13.67 6.18
N LEU A 108 7.37 -12.49 6.39
CA LEU A 108 7.26 -11.44 5.38
C LEU A 108 8.63 -11.03 4.83
N VAL A 109 9.57 -10.70 5.73
CA VAL A 109 10.92 -10.28 5.33
C VAL A 109 11.63 -11.39 4.57
N ALA A 110 11.62 -12.61 5.10
CA ALA A 110 12.26 -13.75 4.48
C ALA A 110 11.70 -14.00 3.07
N ALA A 111 10.37 -13.95 2.88
CA ALA A 111 9.76 -14.16 1.57
C ALA A 111 10.13 -13.07 0.54
N CYS A 112 10.51 -11.86 0.99
CA CYS A 112 10.87 -10.75 0.12
C CYS A 112 12.37 -10.68 -0.25
N ARG A 113 13.24 -11.42 0.46
CA ARG A 113 14.70 -11.35 0.31
C ARG A 113 15.29 -12.61 -0.30
N TYR A 114 16.28 -12.44 -1.17
CA TYR A 114 17.12 -13.51 -1.69
C TYR A 114 18.23 -13.86 -0.69
N ARG A 115 19.06 -12.88 -0.29
CA ARG A 115 20.13 -13.10 0.69
C ARG A 115 19.57 -13.12 2.10
N GLY A 116 19.88 -14.17 2.85
CA GLY A 116 19.36 -14.36 4.21
C GLY A 116 17.84 -14.59 4.28
N GLY A 117 17.17 -14.72 3.13
CA GLY A 117 15.74 -14.94 3.03
C GLY A 117 15.38 -16.29 2.40
N LYS A 118 14.15 -16.36 1.88
CA LYS A 118 13.50 -17.55 1.33
C LYS A 118 12.87 -17.28 -0.05
N ARG A 119 13.13 -16.13 -0.67
CA ARG A 119 12.61 -15.80 -2.00
C ARG A 119 13.20 -16.75 -3.05
N GLY A 120 12.35 -17.44 -3.81
CA GLY A 120 12.79 -18.28 -4.93
C GLY A 120 13.31 -17.45 -6.10
N PHE A 121 14.37 -17.93 -6.74
CA PHE A 121 15.06 -17.22 -7.82
C PHE A 121 14.57 -17.64 -9.21
N SER A 122 14.26 -16.64 -10.04
CA SER A 122 14.14 -16.79 -11.49
C SER A 122 14.60 -15.51 -12.18
N GLY A 123 15.61 -15.62 -13.04
CA GLY A 123 16.15 -14.49 -13.81
C GLY A 123 15.33 -14.12 -15.05
N VAL A 124 14.31 -14.90 -15.39
CA VAL A 124 13.55 -14.76 -16.65
C VAL A 124 12.15 -14.16 -16.48
N THR A 125 11.82 -13.69 -15.27
CA THR A 125 10.56 -12.99 -14.96
C THR A 125 10.63 -11.51 -15.38
N ARG A 126 9.54 -10.76 -15.21
CA ARG A 126 9.53 -9.30 -15.43
C ARG A 126 10.54 -8.61 -14.50
N ALA A 127 10.57 -9.00 -13.23
CA ALA A 127 11.55 -8.50 -12.28
C ALA A 127 12.99 -8.82 -12.71
N GLY A 128 13.22 -10.00 -13.28
CA GLY A 128 14.50 -10.40 -13.88
C GLY A 128 14.82 -9.74 -15.23
N ARG A 129 13.94 -8.87 -15.75
CA ARG A 129 14.05 -8.26 -17.08
C ARG A 129 14.17 -9.31 -18.19
N TYR A 130 13.49 -10.44 -18.05
CA TYR A 130 13.46 -11.53 -19.03
C TYR A 130 14.85 -12.06 -19.42
N GLY A 131 15.75 -12.20 -18.44
CA GLY A 131 17.15 -12.61 -18.66
C GLY A 131 18.09 -11.46 -19.03
N GLY A 132 17.62 -10.22 -18.97
CA GLY A 132 18.39 -9.03 -19.31
C GLY A 132 19.38 -8.54 -18.24
N SER A 133 19.51 -9.26 -17.11
CA SER A 133 20.45 -8.93 -16.02
C SER A 133 21.24 -10.15 -15.58
N LYS A 134 22.47 -9.96 -15.09
CA LYS A 134 23.22 -11.04 -14.45
C LYS A 134 22.54 -11.44 -13.15
N MET A 135 22.64 -12.72 -12.79
CA MET A 135 22.00 -13.30 -11.61
C MET A 135 22.27 -12.49 -10.33
N TRP A 136 23.53 -12.22 -10.01
CA TRP A 136 23.88 -11.57 -8.75
C TRP A 136 23.57 -10.06 -8.74
N ASP A 137 23.71 -9.37 -9.87
CA ASP A 137 23.28 -7.97 -10.02
C ASP A 137 21.77 -7.84 -9.76
N LEU A 138 20.97 -8.80 -10.25
CA LEU A 138 19.53 -8.85 -10.00
C LEU A 138 19.21 -9.12 -8.54
N VAL A 139 19.89 -10.07 -7.90
CA VAL A 139 19.73 -10.40 -6.48
C VAL A 139 20.00 -9.17 -5.62
N ASP A 140 21.14 -8.53 -5.81
CA ASP A 140 21.57 -7.39 -4.99
C ASP A 140 20.65 -6.17 -5.23
N ALA A 141 20.24 -5.91 -6.48
CA ALA A 141 19.30 -4.84 -6.78
C ALA A 141 17.90 -5.09 -6.19
N ALA A 142 17.40 -6.33 -6.24
CA ALA A 142 16.10 -6.67 -5.70
C ALA A 142 16.06 -6.58 -4.17
N ASP A 143 17.06 -7.11 -3.48
CA ASP A 143 17.16 -7.02 -2.01
C ASP A 143 17.31 -5.58 -1.53
N ALA A 144 17.96 -4.72 -2.32
CA ALA A 144 18.04 -3.29 -2.03
C ALA A 144 16.73 -2.53 -2.27
N ALA A 145 15.90 -2.95 -3.24
CA ALA A 145 14.78 -2.15 -3.74
C ALA A 145 13.38 -2.55 -3.22
N VAL A 146 13.16 -3.81 -2.82
CA VAL A 146 11.83 -4.30 -2.43
C VAL A 146 11.46 -3.86 -1.01
N ALA A 147 10.40 -3.05 -0.86
CA ALA A 147 9.88 -2.65 0.44
C ALA A 147 9.05 -3.76 1.12
N THR A 148 9.22 -3.96 2.42
CA THR A 148 8.39 -4.84 3.26
C THR A 148 7.52 -4.02 4.20
N ILE A 149 6.19 -4.15 4.09
CA ILE A 149 5.23 -3.33 4.82
C ILE A 149 4.27 -4.25 5.56
N ALA A 150 4.29 -4.23 6.89
CA ALA A 150 3.39 -5.04 7.72
C ALA A 150 2.12 -4.26 8.04
N MET A 151 0.94 -4.82 7.76
CA MET A 151 -0.32 -4.28 8.25
C MET A 151 -0.51 -4.70 9.70
N ILE A 152 -0.63 -3.70 10.57
CA ILE A 152 -0.96 -3.87 11.98
C ILE A 152 -2.43 -3.52 12.15
N GLU A 153 -3.25 -4.57 12.24
CA GLU A 153 -4.70 -4.43 12.17
C GLU A 153 -5.47 -5.45 13.03
N ASP A 154 -4.74 -6.36 13.67
CA ASP A 154 -5.24 -7.27 14.69
C ASP A 154 -4.88 -6.76 16.09
N PRO A 155 -5.83 -6.71 17.05
CA PRO A 155 -5.53 -6.29 18.42
C PRO A 155 -4.40 -7.06 19.09
N SER A 156 -4.24 -8.35 18.77
CA SER A 156 -3.15 -9.21 19.30
C SER A 156 -1.76 -8.74 18.89
N ALA A 157 -1.63 -7.98 17.80
CA ALA A 157 -0.35 -7.40 17.38
C ALA A 157 0.16 -6.36 18.39
N LEU A 158 -0.74 -5.70 19.12
CA LEU A 158 -0.41 -4.62 20.06
C LEU A 158 0.39 -5.13 21.26
N ASP A 159 0.15 -6.37 21.69
CA ASP A 159 0.82 -6.98 22.84
C ASP A 159 2.34 -7.15 22.65
N GLN A 160 2.77 -7.24 21.39
CA GLN A 160 4.18 -7.45 21.01
C GLN A 160 4.66 -6.48 19.93
N ILE A 161 3.99 -5.34 19.77
CA ILE A 161 4.24 -4.40 18.67
C ILE A 161 5.69 -3.93 18.60
N ASP A 162 6.32 -3.65 19.74
CA ASP A 162 7.72 -3.27 19.80
C ASP A 162 8.65 -4.36 19.23
N ALA A 163 8.34 -5.64 19.49
CA ALA A 163 9.13 -6.76 19.00
C ALA A 163 8.90 -7.01 17.50
N ILE A 164 7.65 -6.89 17.02
CA ILE A 164 7.31 -6.96 15.59
C ILE A 164 8.10 -5.91 14.81
N LEU A 165 8.09 -4.67 15.30
CA LEU A 165 8.74 -3.54 14.64
C LEU A 165 10.28 -3.59 14.73
N ALA A 166 10.83 -4.36 15.67
CA ALA A 166 12.27 -4.57 15.79
C ALA A 166 12.83 -5.58 14.77
N VAL A 167 11.98 -6.32 14.05
CA VAL A 167 12.42 -7.30 13.04
C VAL A 167 13.27 -6.63 11.98
N GLU A 168 14.48 -7.15 11.79
CA GLU A 168 15.42 -6.67 10.77
C GLU A 168 14.83 -6.88 9.38
N GLY A 169 14.97 -5.86 8.52
CA GLY A 169 14.47 -5.91 7.15
C GLY A 169 12.98 -5.63 6.99
N LEU A 170 12.22 -5.42 8.07
CA LEU A 170 10.88 -4.80 8.03
C LEU A 170 11.02 -3.30 7.80
N ASP A 171 10.53 -2.78 6.68
CA ASP A 171 10.81 -1.40 6.26
C ASP A 171 9.78 -0.39 6.80
N ALA A 172 8.50 -0.76 6.89
CA ALA A 172 7.42 0.13 7.30
C ALA A 172 6.24 -0.64 7.90
N VAL A 173 5.28 0.08 8.47
CA VAL A 173 3.98 -0.48 8.83
C VAL A 173 2.82 0.27 8.23
N PHE A 174 1.70 -0.43 8.05
CA PHE A 174 0.42 0.14 7.68
C PHE A 174 -0.58 -0.04 8.82
N ILE A 175 -1.35 1.00 9.13
CA ILE A 175 -2.38 0.92 10.18
C ILE A 175 -3.74 0.59 9.55
N GLY A 176 -4.19 -0.66 9.71
CA GLY A 176 -5.50 -1.13 9.24
C GLY A 176 -6.64 -0.70 10.14
N ARG A 177 -7.01 0.59 10.08
CA ARG A 177 -8.07 1.16 10.95
C ARG A 177 -9.45 0.50 10.74
N GLY A 178 -9.72 0.01 9.53
CA GLY A 178 -10.97 -0.68 9.22
C GLY A 178 -11.12 -1.95 10.05
N ASP A 179 -10.13 -2.84 9.98
CA ASP A 179 -10.14 -4.11 10.70
C ASP A 179 -10.01 -3.92 12.22
N LEU A 180 -9.21 -2.95 12.69
CA LEU A 180 -9.20 -2.58 14.12
C LEU A 180 -10.59 -2.17 14.62
N THR A 181 -11.33 -1.38 13.83
CA THR A 181 -12.69 -0.95 14.20
C THR A 181 -13.61 -2.16 14.36
N VAL A 182 -13.55 -3.11 13.42
CA VAL A 182 -14.34 -4.35 13.46
C VAL A 182 -13.92 -5.23 14.62
N ALA A 183 -12.61 -5.44 14.82
CA ALA A 183 -12.07 -6.30 15.86
C ALA A 183 -12.40 -5.81 17.29
N PHE A 184 -12.44 -4.49 17.50
CA PHE A 184 -12.87 -3.91 18.77
C PHE A 184 -14.40 -3.79 18.93
N GLY A 185 -15.19 -4.17 17.91
CA GLY A 185 -16.64 -3.94 17.92
C GLY A 185 -17.01 -2.46 18.04
N ALA A 186 -16.15 -1.58 17.54
CA ALA A 186 -16.27 -0.14 17.71
C ALA A 186 -17.26 0.46 16.68
N PRO A 187 -17.97 1.55 17.03
CA PRO A 187 -18.96 2.16 16.13
C PRO A 187 -18.32 2.93 14.96
N THR A 188 -17.10 3.44 15.14
CA THR A 188 -16.39 4.25 14.15
C THR A 188 -14.88 4.05 14.28
N ARG A 189 -14.14 4.46 13.24
CA ARG A 189 -12.66 4.51 13.23
C ARG A 189 -12.06 5.48 14.25
N ASP A 190 -12.87 6.37 14.81
CA ASP A 190 -12.47 7.39 15.80
C ASP A 190 -12.92 7.05 17.22
N ALA A 191 -13.52 5.88 17.44
CA ALA A 191 -13.87 5.43 18.78
C ALA A 191 -12.59 5.34 19.66
N PRO A 192 -12.70 5.59 20.99
CA PRO A 192 -11.54 5.59 21.89
C PRO A 192 -10.61 4.37 21.73
N ALA A 193 -11.16 3.15 21.73
CA ALA A 193 -10.35 1.93 21.59
C ALA A 193 -9.53 1.87 20.28
N VAL A 194 -10.09 2.35 19.17
CA VAL A 194 -9.39 2.41 17.88
C VAL A 194 -8.32 3.50 17.91
N ARG A 195 -8.63 4.67 18.47
CA ARG A 195 -7.64 5.76 18.63
C ARG A 195 -6.47 5.34 19.52
N ASP A 196 -6.74 4.68 20.63
CA ASP A 196 -5.72 4.19 21.56
C ASP A 196 -4.82 3.15 20.88
N ALA A 197 -5.38 2.24 20.09
CA ALA A 197 -4.61 1.28 19.28
C ALA A 197 -3.73 1.99 18.23
N VAL A 198 -4.31 2.95 17.49
CA VAL A 198 -3.57 3.75 16.50
C VAL A 198 -2.42 4.53 17.16
N ASP A 199 -2.65 5.13 18.32
CA ASP A 199 -1.63 5.84 19.10
C ASP A 199 -0.51 4.91 19.57
N ALA A 200 -0.86 3.71 20.05
CA ALA A 200 0.11 2.70 20.43
C ALA A 200 1.02 2.30 19.25
N ILE A 201 0.43 2.07 18.07
CA ILE A 201 1.17 1.70 16.86
C ILE A 201 2.09 2.85 16.42
N LEU A 202 1.58 4.09 16.34
CA LEU A 202 2.38 5.26 15.96
C LEU A 202 3.55 5.48 16.91
N LYS A 203 3.32 5.34 18.22
CA LYS A 203 4.37 5.49 19.24
C LYS A 203 5.45 4.41 19.09
N ALA A 204 5.05 3.15 18.90
CA ALA A 204 5.98 2.04 18.71
C ALA A 204 6.77 2.19 17.40
N ALA A 205 6.11 2.56 16.30
CA ALA A 205 6.75 2.84 15.00
C ALA A 205 7.77 3.98 15.09
N LYS A 206 7.42 5.09 15.75
CA LYS A 206 8.35 6.19 16.01
C LYS A 206 9.55 5.75 16.84
N LYS A 207 9.34 4.95 17.90
CA LYS A 207 10.42 4.40 18.74
C LYS A 207 11.36 3.50 17.93
N ALA A 208 10.83 2.69 17.02
CA ALA A 208 11.60 1.78 16.17
C ALA A 208 12.18 2.45 14.90
N GLY A 209 11.89 3.74 14.68
CA GLY A 209 12.30 4.45 13.46
C GLY A 209 11.67 3.90 12.19
N LYS A 210 10.45 3.33 12.29
CA LYS A 210 9.71 2.79 11.15
C LYS A 210 8.71 3.82 10.63
N PRO A 211 8.75 4.18 9.33
CA PRO A 211 7.72 5.01 8.72
C PRO A 211 6.36 4.31 8.78
N VAL A 212 5.31 5.12 8.86
CA VAL A 212 3.92 4.65 8.93
C VAL A 212 3.15 5.03 7.67
N CYS A 213 2.50 4.03 7.11
CA CYS A 213 1.50 4.12 6.06
C CYS A 213 0.10 4.12 6.70
N VAL A 214 -0.82 4.95 6.21
CA VAL A 214 -2.20 4.95 6.71
C VAL A 214 -3.17 5.41 5.62
N MET A 215 -4.37 4.82 5.59
CA MET A 215 -5.45 5.34 4.75
C MET A 215 -6.14 6.51 5.46
N THR A 216 -6.27 7.64 4.78
CA THR A 216 -6.90 8.87 5.30
C THR A 216 -7.99 9.37 4.35
N ASP A 217 -9.01 10.02 4.89
CA ASP A 217 -10.18 10.48 4.15
C ASP A 217 -9.94 11.80 3.41
N ASN A 218 -9.01 12.63 3.89
CA ASN A 218 -8.67 13.94 3.31
C ASN A 218 -7.28 14.42 3.75
N GLY A 219 -6.83 15.55 3.20
CA GLY A 219 -5.51 16.12 3.47
C GLY A 219 -5.31 16.67 4.88
N GLU A 220 -6.36 17.12 5.57
CA GLU A 220 -6.26 17.57 6.97
C GLU A 220 -5.96 16.37 7.88
N GLU A 221 -6.63 15.25 7.64
CA GLU A 221 -6.34 14.01 8.35
C GLU A 221 -4.92 13.50 8.03
N SER A 222 -4.49 13.55 6.76
CA SER A 222 -3.10 13.22 6.39
C SER A 222 -2.09 14.08 7.15
N ALA A 223 -2.33 15.39 7.27
CA ALA A 223 -1.46 16.30 8.02
C ALA A 223 -1.42 15.94 9.52
N SER A 224 -2.57 15.66 10.13
CA SER A 224 -2.64 15.22 11.54
C SER A 224 -1.86 13.93 11.81
N PHE A 225 -1.95 12.94 10.91
CA PHE A 225 -1.14 11.73 11.00
C PHE A 225 0.35 11.99 10.74
N ALA A 226 0.69 12.94 9.85
CA ALA A 226 2.07 13.33 9.58
C ALA A 226 2.76 13.90 10.82
N GLU A 227 2.06 14.77 11.56
CA GLU A 227 2.55 15.31 12.84
C GLU A 227 2.86 14.21 13.87
N ARG A 228 2.18 13.07 13.76
CA ARG A 228 2.34 11.90 14.63
C ARG A 228 3.32 10.85 14.08
N GLY A 229 3.94 11.11 12.92
CA GLY A 229 5.02 10.29 12.37
C GLY A 229 4.64 9.40 11.18
N ALA A 230 3.41 9.51 10.65
CA ALA A 230 3.09 8.91 9.36
C ALA A 230 3.72 9.68 8.20
N SER A 231 4.05 8.99 7.12
CA SER A 231 4.68 9.62 5.96
C SER A 231 4.15 9.12 4.63
N ALA A 232 3.44 7.99 4.59
CA ALA A 232 2.80 7.49 3.39
C ALA A 232 1.28 7.41 3.58
N PHE A 233 0.53 7.96 2.63
CA PHE A 233 -0.91 8.14 2.78
C PHE A 233 -1.65 7.51 1.62
N ILE A 234 -2.59 6.62 1.92
CA ILE A 234 -3.54 6.12 0.91
C ILE A 234 -4.78 7.01 0.96
N LEU A 235 -5.04 7.75 -0.11
CA LEU A 235 -6.08 8.78 -0.14
C LEU A 235 -7.45 8.24 -0.55
N SER A 236 -7.48 7.17 -1.34
CA SER A 236 -8.71 6.48 -1.73
C SER A 236 -8.38 5.14 -2.40
N SER A 237 -9.37 4.57 -3.06
CA SER A 237 -9.19 3.62 -4.15
C SER A 237 -9.67 4.23 -5.46
N ASP A 238 -9.28 3.64 -6.59
CA ASP A 238 -9.88 3.89 -7.90
C ASP A 238 -11.42 3.84 -7.87
N GLN A 239 -11.99 2.83 -7.21
CA GLN A 239 -13.44 2.71 -7.01
C GLN A 239 -14.00 3.82 -6.12
N GLY A 240 -13.26 4.23 -5.09
CA GLY A 240 -13.62 5.34 -4.20
C GLY A 240 -13.69 6.67 -4.94
N PHE A 241 -12.66 6.97 -5.74
CA PHE A 241 -12.64 8.16 -6.61
C PHE A 241 -13.79 8.15 -7.60
N LEU A 242 -14.02 7.02 -8.30
CA LEU A 242 -15.11 6.89 -9.26
C LEU A 242 -16.47 7.11 -8.60
N ARG A 243 -16.73 6.44 -7.46
CA ARG A 243 -18.00 6.56 -6.74
C ARG A 243 -18.26 7.99 -6.27
N LYS A 244 -17.25 8.64 -5.70
CA LYS A 244 -17.33 10.02 -5.20
C LYS A 244 -17.70 10.98 -6.33
N ALA A 245 -16.90 11.01 -7.40
CA ALA A 245 -17.12 11.93 -8.52
C ALA A 245 -18.45 11.67 -9.24
N ALA A 246 -18.83 10.40 -9.44
CA ALA A 246 -20.11 10.04 -10.05
C ALA A 246 -21.31 10.52 -9.21
N SER A 247 -21.23 10.33 -7.88
CA SER A 247 -22.30 10.73 -6.95
C SER A 247 -22.45 12.25 -6.87
N GLU A 248 -21.33 12.98 -6.79
CA GLU A 248 -21.31 14.45 -6.80
C GLU A 248 -21.89 15.00 -8.11
N THR A 249 -21.52 14.43 -9.26
CA THR A 249 -22.03 14.83 -10.57
C THR A 249 -23.54 14.57 -10.69
N LEU A 250 -24.01 13.41 -10.22
CA LEU A 250 -25.44 13.09 -10.26
C LEU A 250 -26.27 14.02 -9.36
N ALA A 251 -25.76 14.37 -8.17
CA ALA A 251 -26.43 15.30 -7.28
C ALA A 251 -26.61 16.69 -7.92
N GLN A 252 -25.61 17.18 -8.65
CA GLN A 252 -25.71 18.43 -9.41
C GLN A 252 -26.80 18.34 -10.49
N MET A 253 -26.90 17.21 -11.20
CA MET A 253 -27.95 17.00 -12.20
C MET A 253 -29.34 16.94 -11.57
N GLN A 254 -29.49 16.35 -10.38
CA GLN A 254 -30.76 16.34 -9.65
C GLN A 254 -31.20 17.76 -9.26
N ILE A 255 -30.27 18.61 -8.82
CA ILE A 255 -30.54 20.03 -8.55
C ILE A 255 -31.00 20.72 -9.84
N ALA A 256 -30.28 20.53 -10.94
CA ALA A 256 -30.65 21.12 -12.23
C ALA A 256 -32.05 20.67 -12.69
N ARG A 257 -32.35 19.37 -12.57
CA ARG A 257 -33.66 18.79 -12.87
C ARG A 257 -34.78 19.42 -12.04
N SER A 258 -34.57 19.58 -10.73
CA SER A 258 -35.57 20.19 -9.84
C SER A 258 -35.94 21.63 -10.24
N ARG A 259 -34.97 22.40 -10.77
CA ARG A 259 -35.20 23.78 -11.24
C ARG A 259 -36.03 23.83 -12.52
N VAL A 260 -35.88 22.84 -13.39
CA VAL A 260 -36.64 22.74 -14.65
C VAL A 260 -38.05 22.21 -14.38
N GLU A 261 -38.18 21.20 -13.52
CA GLU A 261 -39.47 20.56 -13.21
C GLU A 261 -40.35 21.42 -12.27
N ASN A 262 -39.75 22.25 -11.39
CA ASN A 262 -40.47 23.13 -10.47
C ASN A 262 -40.00 24.60 -10.58
N PRO A 263 -40.35 25.31 -11.66
CA PRO A 263 -39.85 26.67 -11.91
C PRO A 263 -40.36 27.74 -10.92
N GLY A 264 -41.34 27.42 -10.04
CA GLY A 264 -42.07 28.39 -9.21
C GLY A 264 -41.84 28.33 -7.69
N SER A 265 -40.94 27.48 -7.17
CA SER A 265 -40.76 27.29 -5.71
C SER A 265 -39.67 28.19 -5.07
N ARG A 266 -39.58 29.46 -5.48
CA ARG A 266 -38.71 30.45 -4.81
C ARG A 266 -39.50 31.25 -3.79
#